data_AF-A0A0D0BB51-F1
#
_entry.id   AF-A0A0D0BB51-F1
#
_cell.length_a   1.000
_cell.length_b   1.000
_cell.length_c   1.000
_cell.angle_alpha   90.00
_cell.angle_beta   90.00
_cell.angle_gamma   90.00
#
_symmetry.space_group_name_H-M   'P 1'
#
loop_
_entity.id
_entity.type
_entity.pdbx_description
1 polymer ?
#
loop_
_entity_poly.entity_id
_entity_poly.type
_entity_poly.pdbx_seq_one_letter_code
_entity_poly.pdbx_strand_id
1 'polypeptide(L)'
;MLNWVQSTAVYKSFQKLVARIPCQGQSTAGQGQSTAGHVGMLYVCLAALLSFNVLFIVDTERTFKANRVTEENQWGFGQILPLLLLAIPIRDIWNAIQDVRKKKQKLQKQFEQFFQRHVRGELVPLRKFIQEGANPKEKMEKIDGQCETFLQMAAFYGKRELVELLLDFVPVTGTDGETAFQLATSEGHMEIALYLLENGVNLPTNKN
;
A
#
# COMPACT_ATOMS: atom_id res chain seq x y z
N MET A 1 3.88 -12.33 -43.56
CA MET A 1 3.77 -11.35 -42.46
C MET A 1 5.11 -11.03 -41.78
N LEU A 2 6.02 -11.99 -41.56
CA LEU A 2 7.35 -11.71 -40.98
C LEU A 2 8.25 -10.76 -41.81
N ASN A 3 8.21 -10.84 -43.14
CA ASN A 3 9.05 -9.99 -44.00
C ASN A 3 8.62 -8.51 -44.05
N TRP A 4 7.37 -8.20 -43.69
CA TRP A 4 6.86 -6.82 -43.74
C TRP A 4 7.23 -6.04 -42.47
N VAL A 5 7.20 -6.70 -41.31
CA VAL A 5 7.60 -6.12 -40.01
C VAL A 5 9.07 -5.73 -40.00
N GLN A 6 9.94 -6.53 -40.62
CA GLN A 6 11.37 -6.23 -40.76
C GLN A 6 11.69 -5.06 -41.71
N SER A 7 10.74 -4.69 -42.59
CA SER A 7 10.93 -3.63 -43.59
C SER A 7 10.57 -2.22 -43.08
N THR A 8 9.93 -2.12 -41.92
CA THR A 8 9.54 -0.83 -41.35
C THR A 8 10.74 -0.08 -40.76
N ALA A 9 10.88 1.21 -41.10
CA ALA A 9 11.95 2.09 -40.58
C ALA A 9 11.99 2.15 -39.04
N VAL A 10 10.85 1.87 -38.40
CA VAL A 10 10.71 1.76 -36.94
C VAL A 10 11.52 0.59 -36.39
N TYR A 11 11.49 -0.60 -37.02
CA TYR A 11 12.24 -1.77 -36.56
C TYR A 11 13.77 -1.55 -36.68
N LYS A 12 14.22 -0.94 -37.78
CA LYS A 12 15.64 -0.58 -37.95
C LYS A 12 16.10 0.50 -36.97
N SER A 13 15.22 1.44 -36.63
CA SER A 13 15.51 2.48 -35.63
C SER A 13 15.56 1.90 -34.21
N PHE A 14 14.68 0.95 -33.91
CA PHE A 14 14.66 0.22 -32.65
C PHE A 14 15.92 -0.66 -32.48
N GLN A 15 16.34 -1.38 -33.54
CA GLN A 15 17.61 -2.11 -33.52
C GLN A 15 18.83 -1.20 -33.32
N LYS A 16 18.86 -0.03 -33.96
CA LYS A 16 19.94 0.97 -33.76
C LYS A 16 19.95 1.52 -32.33
N LEU A 17 18.80 1.67 -31.70
CA LEU A 17 18.67 2.15 -30.33
C LEU A 17 19.11 1.09 -29.32
N VAL A 18 18.69 -0.17 -29.52
CA VAL A 18 19.08 -1.31 -28.68
C VAL A 18 20.58 -1.61 -28.79
N ALA A 19 21.16 -1.52 -30.00
CA ALA A 19 22.59 -1.71 -30.22
C ALA A 19 23.48 -0.61 -29.61
N ARG A 20 22.90 0.50 -29.14
CA ARG A 20 23.62 1.62 -28.52
C ARG A 20 23.55 1.60 -26.99
N ILE A 21 22.85 0.62 -26.42
CA ILE A 21 22.81 0.41 -24.97
C ILE A 21 24.12 -0.30 -24.59
N PRO A 22 25.04 0.33 -23.84
CA PRO A 22 26.23 -0.35 -23.38
C PRO A 22 25.81 -1.46 -22.41
N CYS A 23 26.01 -2.72 -22.80
CA CYS A 23 25.96 -3.85 -21.90
C CYS A 23 27.15 -3.76 -20.93
N GLN A 24 27.04 -2.96 -19.87
CA GLN A 24 27.90 -3.11 -18.71
C GLN A 24 27.26 -4.09 -17.75
N GLY A 25 27.57 -5.36 -17.97
CA GLY A 25 27.67 -6.29 -16.85
C GLY A 25 28.97 -5.99 -16.12
N GLN A 26 28.90 -5.36 -14.96
CA GLN A 26 29.95 -5.45 -13.95
C GLN A 26 29.33 -5.56 -12.55
N SER A 27 29.57 -6.71 -11.93
CA SER A 27 29.64 -6.88 -10.49
C SER A 27 30.53 -5.79 -9.89
N THR A 28 30.03 -5.05 -8.90
CA THR A 28 30.88 -4.54 -7.81
C THR A 28 30.09 -4.50 -6.51
N ALA A 29 30.70 -5.12 -5.50
CA ALA A 29 30.32 -5.05 -4.12
C ALA A 29 30.50 -3.63 -3.57
N GLY A 30 29.66 -3.29 -2.59
CA GLY A 30 29.87 -2.30 -1.52
C GLY A 30 30.43 -0.93 -1.92
N GLN A 31 29.57 0.08 -1.92
CA GLN A 31 29.81 1.38 -1.26
C GLN A 31 28.57 2.26 -1.36
N GLY A 32 28.32 3.06 -0.31
CA GLY A 32 27.11 3.86 -0.13
C GLY A 32 26.79 4.75 -1.33
N GLN A 33 25.56 4.64 -1.83
CA GLN A 33 25.10 5.42 -2.99
C GLN A 33 23.93 6.32 -2.60
N SER A 34 24.15 7.59 -2.85
CA SER A 34 23.21 8.71 -2.75
C SER A 34 21.83 8.35 -3.30
N THR A 35 20.83 8.33 -2.43
CA THR A 35 19.42 8.01 -2.74
C THR A 35 18.79 9.00 -3.72
N ALA A 36 19.39 10.18 -3.90
CA ALA A 36 18.92 11.21 -4.84
C ALA A 36 19.03 10.77 -6.32
N GLY A 37 20.08 10.02 -6.69
CA GLY A 37 20.29 9.59 -8.08
C GLY A 37 19.31 8.50 -8.53
N HIS A 38 19.01 7.54 -7.64
CA HIS A 38 18.07 6.46 -7.92
C HIS A 38 16.63 6.97 -8.08
N VAL A 39 16.22 7.93 -7.24
CA VAL A 39 14.91 8.57 -7.33
C VAL A 39 14.77 9.37 -8.63
N GLY A 40 15.82 10.09 -9.04
CA GLY A 40 15.86 10.80 -10.32
C GLY A 40 15.71 9.88 -11.53
N MET A 41 16.41 8.75 -11.54
CA MET A 41 16.28 7.73 -12.60
C MET A 41 14.86 7.14 -12.66
N LEU A 42 14.23 6.95 -11.50
CA LEU A 42 12.86 6.45 -11.39
C LEU A 42 11.85 7.43 -12.00
N TYR A 43 11.98 8.74 -11.73
CA TYR A 43 11.15 9.77 -12.35
C TYR A 43 11.35 9.87 -13.86
N VAL A 44 12.58 9.73 -14.34
CA VAL A 44 12.88 9.73 -15.79
C VAL A 44 12.27 8.50 -16.46
N CYS A 45 12.38 7.31 -15.86
CA CYS A 45 11.72 6.11 -16.35
C CYS A 45 10.19 6.25 -16.34
N LEU A 46 9.61 6.81 -15.28
CA LEU A 46 8.17 7.06 -15.17
C LEU A 46 7.68 8.04 -16.24
N ALA A 47 8.41 9.13 -16.48
CA ALA A 47 8.10 10.12 -17.50
C ALA A 47 8.23 9.56 -18.92
N ALA A 48 9.24 8.73 -19.18
CA ALA A 48 9.39 8.05 -20.46
C ALA A 48 8.25 7.06 -20.72
N LEU A 49 7.82 6.33 -19.68
CA LEU A 49 6.72 5.37 -19.75
C LEU A 49 5.37 6.07 -19.97
N LEU A 50 5.13 7.20 -19.29
CA LEU A 50 3.98 8.08 -19.55
C LEU A 50 4.00 8.61 -20.98
N SER A 51 5.16 9.04 -21.47
CA SER A 51 5.33 9.56 -22.83
C SER A 51 5.04 8.50 -23.89
N PHE A 52 5.51 7.27 -23.70
CA PHE A 52 5.19 6.13 -24.57
C PHE A 52 3.69 5.79 -24.56
N ASN A 53 3.05 5.81 -23.39
CA ASN A 53 1.61 5.59 -23.27
C ASN A 53 0.79 6.69 -23.98
N VAL A 54 1.19 7.95 -23.87
CA VAL A 54 0.53 9.06 -24.60
C VAL A 54 0.74 8.91 -26.11
N LEU A 55 1.94 8.55 -26.56
CA LEU A 55 2.22 8.32 -27.97
C LEU A 55 1.38 7.17 -28.53
N PHE A 56 1.23 6.09 -27.77
CA PHE A 56 0.38 4.95 -28.11
C PHE A 56 -1.11 5.36 -28.20
N ILE A 57 -1.61 6.17 -27.27
CA ILE A 57 -2.99 6.68 -27.30
C ILE A 57 -3.23 7.56 -28.54
N VAL A 58 -2.30 8.47 -28.84
CA VAL A 58 -2.39 9.36 -30.02
C VAL A 58 -2.32 8.56 -31.32
N ASP A 59 -1.46 7.55 -31.39
CA ASP A 59 -1.34 6.66 -32.55
C ASP A 59 -2.62 5.81 -32.74
N THR A 60 -3.22 5.35 -31.63
CA THR A 60 -4.51 4.65 -31.64
C THR A 60 -5.65 5.57 -32.10
N GLU A 61 -5.65 6.84 -31.67
CA GLU A 61 -6.62 7.86 -32.09
C GLU A 61 -6.49 8.18 -33.59
N ARG A 62 -5.25 8.28 -34.10
CA ARG A 62 -5.00 8.47 -35.54
C ARG A 62 -5.45 7.27 -36.37
N THR A 63 -5.21 6.06 -35.88
CA THR A 63 -5.67 4.81 -36.51
C THR A 63 -7.20 4.73 -36.53
N PHE A 64 -7.86 5.25 -35.48
CA PHE A 64 -9.32 5.32 -35.40
C PHE A 64 -9.94 6.37 -36.33
N LYS A 65 -9.33 7.57 -36.42
CA LYS A 65 -9.83 8.63 -37.30
C LYS A 65 -9.67 8.30 -38.79
N ALA A 66 -8.62 7.56 -39.16
CA ALA A 66 -8.40 7.10 -40.53
C ALA A 66 -9.39 6.02 -41.00
N ASN A 67 -10.11 5.37 -40.08
CA ASN A 67 -10.99 4.23 -40.37
C ASN A 67 -12.50 4.54 -40.23
N ARG A 68 -12.93 5.82 -40.32
CA ARG A 68 -14.36 6.21 -40.31
C ARG A 68 -15.10 5.90 -41.63
N VAL A 69 -14.91 4.71 -42.20
CA VAL A 69 -15.77 4.20 -43.27
C VAL A 69 -16.69 3.11 -42.70
N THR A 70 -17.93 3.57 -42.49
CA THR A 70 -19.22 2.86 -42.47
C THR A 70 -19.54 1.79 -41.42
N GLU A 71 -20.55 2.16 -40.62
CA GLU A 71 -21.68 1.38 -40.09
C GLU A 71 -21.65 0.77 -38.66
N GLU A 72 -22.65 1.25 -37.90
CA GLU A 72 -23.36 0.77 -36.71
C GLU A 72 -22.79 -0.38 -35.85
N ASN A 73 -22.53 -0.03 -34.58
CA ASN A 73 -22.67 -0.87 -33.37
C ASN A 73 -21.90 -2.20 -33.27
N GLN A 74 -21.05 -2.55 -34.23
CA GLN A 74 -20.15 -3.68 -34.10
C GLN A 74 -18.73 -3.19 -33.82
N TRP A 75 -18.21 -3.52 -32.63
CA TRP A 75 -16.82 -3.30 -32.28
C TRP A 75 -15.92 -3.99 -33.32
N GLY A 76 -15.26 -3.19 -34.17
CA GLY A 76 -14.42 -3.71 -35.24
C GLY A 76 -13.17 -4.41 -34.69
N PHE A 77 -12.67 -5.42 -35.40
CA PHE A 77 -11.47 -6.20 -35.03
C PHE A 77 -10.24 -5.32 -34.76
N GLY A 78 -10.14 -4.16 -35.45
CA GLY A 78 -9.09 -3.15 -35.23
C GLY A 78 -9.18 -2.37 -33.91
N GLN A 79 -10.32 -2.39 -33.23
CA GLN A 79 -10.54 -1.75 -31.93
C GLN A 79 -10.34 -2.75 -30.76
N ILE A 80 -10.63 -4.03 -31.01
CA ILE A 80 -10.48 -5.13 -30.04
C ILE A 80 -9.00 -5.47 -29.83
N LEU A 81 -8.18 -5.44 -30.90
CA LEU A 81 -6.77 -5.82 -30.83
C LEU A 81 -5.93 -4.90 -29.91
N PRO A 82 -6.05 -3.54 -29.97
CA PRO A 82 -5.39 -2.65 -29.01
C PRO A 82 -5.87 -2.86 -27.57
N LEU A 83 -7.17 -3.11 -27.36
CA LEU A 83 -7.73 -3.41 -26.03
C LEU A 83 -7.16 -4.71 -25.44
N LEU A 84 -7.03 -5.75 -26.27
CA LEU A 84 -6.44 -7.03 -25.87
C LEU A 84 -4.96 -6.89 -25.52
N LEU A 85 -4.22 -6.07 -26.29
CA LEU A 85 -2.82 -5.74 -26.02
C LEU A 85 -2.65 -4.92 -24.73
N LEU A 86 -3.61 -4.08 -24.39
CA LEU A 86 -3.61 -3.29 -23.14
C LEU A 86 -4.01 -4.13 -21.91
N ALA A 87 -4.82 -5.17 -22.09
CA ALA A 87 -5.31 -6.02 -21.00
C ALA A 87 -4.19 -6.84 -20.32
N ILE A 88 -3.17 -7.26 -21.07
CA ILE A 88 -2.05 -8.05 -20.56
C ILE A 88 -1.22 -7.28 -19.51
N PRO A 89 -0.67 -6.08 -19.80
CA PRO A 89 0.09 -5.32 -18.81
C PRO A 89 -0.77 -4.85 -17.63
N ILE A 90 -2.06 -4.56 -17.83
CA ILE A 90 -2.98 -4.20 -16.74
C ILE A 90 -3.15 -5.36 -15.75
N ARG A 91 -3.26 -6.60 -16.24
CA ARG A 91 -3.34 -7.79 -15.39
C ARG A 91 -2.08 -7.95 -14.54
N ASP A 92 -0.91 -7.75 -15.14
CA ASP A 92 0.36 -7.93 -14.42
C ASP A 92 0.56 -6.84 -13.36
N ILE A 93 0.19 -5.59 -13.68
CA ILE A 93 0.16 -4.49 -12.71
C ILE A 93 -0.83 -4.79 -11.58
N TRP A 94 -2.03 -5.28 -11.91
CA TRP A 94 -3.02 -5.66 -10.91
C TRP A 94 -2.50 -6.74 -9.97
N ASN A 95 -1.87 -7.79 -10.51
CA ASN A 95 -1.27 -8.86 -9.72
C ASN A 95 -0.19 -8.32 -8.76
N ALA A 96 0.69 -7.44 -9.24
CA ALA A 96 1.71 -6.81 -8.41
C ALA A 96 1.11 -5.95 -7.28
N ILE A 97 0.05 -5.19 -7.57
CA ILE A 97 -0.67 -4.40 -6.56
C ILE A 97 -1.33 -5.31 -5.52
N GLN A 98 -1.93 -6.42 -5.97
CA GLN A 98 -2.54 -7.41 -5.09
C GLN A 98 -1.51 -8.06 -4.17
N ASP A 99 -0.31 -8.37 -4.66
CA ASP A 99 0.75 -8.95 -3.83
C ASP A 99 1.21 -7.99 -2.72
N VAL A 100 1.35 -6.69 -3.03
CA VAL A 100 1.67 -5.68 -2.00
C VAL A 100 0.55 -5.56 -0.97
N ARG A 101 -0.72 -5.56 -1.42
CA ARG A 101 -1.88 -5.53 -0.52
C ARG A 101 -1.95 -6.76 0.38
N LYS A 102 -1.74 -7.96 -0.19
CA LYS A 102 -1.70 -9.22 0.57
C LYS A 102 -0.58 -9.23 1.59
N LYS A 103 0.61 -8.73 1.25
CA LYS A 103 1.73 -8.61 2.21
C LYS A 103 1.36 -7.70 3.39
N LYS A 104 0.77 -6.54 3.13
CA LYS A 104 0.28 -5.64 4.20
C LYS A 104 -0.80 -6.28 5.06
N GLN A 105 -1.80 -6.93 4.45
CA GLN A 105 -2.83 -7.64 5.21
C GLN A 105 -2.25 -8.78 6.06
N LYS A 106 -1.30 -9.55 5.51
CA LYS A 106 -0.62 -10.62 6.25
C LYS A 106 0.17 -10.05 7.43
N LEU A 107 0.88 -8.94 7.22
CA LEU A 107 1.60 -8.23 8.28
C LEU A 107 0.65 -7.76 9.38
N GLN A 108 -0.47 -7.14 9.02
CA GLN A 108 -1.48 -6.68 9.97
C GLN A 108 -2.08 -7.85 10.77
N LYS A 109 -2.41 -8.96 10.12
CA LYS A 109 -2.90 -10.17 10.80
C LYS A 109 -1.85 -10.78 11.73
N GLN A 110 -0.58 -10.78 11.33
CA GLN A 110 0.50 -11.26 12.18
C GLN A 110 0.70 -10.36 13.40
N PHE A 111 0.63 -9.03 13.22
CA PHE A 111 0.65 -8.06 14.30
C PHE A 111 -0.50 -8.29 15.27
N GLU A 112 -1.73 -8.44 14.76
CA GLU A 112 -2.92 -8.71 15.56
C GLU A 112 -2.80 -10.02 16.35
N GLN A 113 -2.44 -11.13 15.68
CA GLN A 113 -2.22 -12.41 16.36
C GLN A 113 -1.11 -12.34 17.41
N PHE A 114 -0.03 -11.62 17.11
CA PHE A 114 1.06 -11.42 18.05
C PHE A 114 0.58 -10.62 19.26
N PHE A 115 -0.12 -9.51 19.02
CA PHE A 115 -0.72 -8.66 20.05
C PHE A 115 -1.62 -9.50 20.97
N GLN A 116 -2.57 -10.25 20.41
CA GLN A 116 -3.49 -11.13 21.14
C GLN A 116 -2.76 -12.15 22.03
N ARG A 117 -1.70 -12.78 21.53
CA ARG A 117 -0.92 -13.76 22.30
C ARG A 117 -0.09 -13.10 23.41
N HIS A 118 0.46 -11.94 23.13
CA HIS A 118 1.44 -11.28 24.01
C HIS A 118 0.84 -10.20 24.89
N VAL A 119 -0.50 -10.07 24.95
CA VAL A 119 -1.15 -9.26 25.99
C VAL A 119 -0.71 -9.71 27.41
N ARG A 120 -0.18 -10.93 27.59
CA ARG A 120 0.36 -11.42 28.86
C ARG A 120 1.90 -11.35 29.00
N GLY A 121 2.65 -10.92 27.98
CA GLY A 121 4.12 -11.07 27.93
C GLY A 121 4.86 -9.95 27.18
N GLU A 122 6.02 -10.26 26.58
CA GLU A 122 6.99 -9.27 26.04
C GLU A 122 6.52 -8.47 24.81
N LEU A 123 6.97 -7.21 24.74
CA LEU A 123 6.53 -6.21 23.74
C LEU A 123 7.54 -5.91 22.61
N VAL A 124 8.75 -6.48 22.68
CA VAL A 124 9.86 -6.15 21.76
C VAL A 124 9.50 -6.37 20.28
N PRO A 125 8.81 -7.47 19.88
CA PRO A 125 8.46 -7.68 18.48
C PRO A 125 7.38 -6.70 17.97
N LEU A 126 6.60 -6.08 18.87
CA LEU A 126 5.47 -5.22 18.50
C LEU A 126 5.93 -3.92 17.82
N ARG A 127 7.02 -3.31 18.34
CA ARG A 127 7.64 -2.12 17.72
C ARG A 127 8.14 -2.40 16.30
N LYS A 128 8.68 -3.59 16.06
CA LYS A 128 9.16 -4.01 14.75
C LYS A 128 8.02 -4.08 13.73
N PHE A 129 6.88 -4.65 14.09
CA PHE A 129 5.71 -4.71 13.20
C PHE A 129 5.19 -3.31 12.83
N ILE A 130 5.17 -2.37 13.78
CA ILE A 130 4.77 -0.98 13.51
C ILE A 130 5.76 -0.30 12.55
N GLN A 131 7.07 -0.51 12.75
CA GLN A 131 8.10 -0.01 11.81
C GLN A 131 7.99 -0.63 10.40
N GLU A 132 7.58 -1.90 10.30
CA GLU A 132 7.31 -2.59 9.04
C GLU A 132 6.01 -2.11 8.35
N GLY A 133 5.21 -1.28 9.03
CA GLY A 133 4.01 -0.64 8.48
C GLY A 133 2.68 -1.24 8.96
N ALA A 134 2.68 -1.97 10.08
CA ALA A 134 1.44 -2.34 10.76
C ALA A 134 0.78 -1.10 11.37
N ASN A 135 -0.54 -0.99 11.23
CA ASN A 135 -1.31 0.16 11.70
C ASN A 135 -2.03 -0.19 13.01
N PRO A 136 -1.59 0.32 14.17
CA PRO A 136 -2.24 0.05 15.46
C PRO A 136 -3.60 0.76 15.63
N LYS A 137 -3.95 1.67 14.72
CA LYS A 137 -5.27 2.33 14.68
C LYS A 137 -6.35 1.45 14.06
N GLU A 138 -5.97 0.44 13.27
CA GLU A 138 -6.93 -0.40 12.58
C GLU A 138 -7.75 -1.21 13.59
N LYS A 139 -9.02 -1.45 13.25
CA LYS A 139 -9.90 -2.24 14.10
C LYS A 139 -9.46 -3.70 14.05
N MET A 140 -9.40 -4.34 15.21
CA MET A 140 -9.20 -5.77 15.32
C MET A 140 -10.49 -6.52 14.97
N GLU A 141 -10.33 -7.78 14.59
CA GLU A 141 -11.43 -8.72 14.51
C GLU A 141 -12.02 -8.91 15.92
N LYS A 142 -13.35 -8.86 16.04
CA LYS A 142 -14.02 -8.96 17.34
C LYS A 142 -13.79 -10.34 17.94
N ILE A 143 -12.98 -10.41 18.99
CA ILE A 143 -12.69 -11.67 19.68
C ILE A 143 -13.80 -11.98 20.68
N ASP A 144 -14.32 -10.96 21.37
CA ASP A 144 -15.31 -11.13 22.47
C ASP A 144 -16.41 -10.05 22.44
N GLY A 145 -16.56 -9.32 21.34
CA GLY A 145 -17.58 -8.28 21.19
C GLY A 145 -17.38 -7.01 22.03
N GLN A 146 -16.39 -6.97 22.92
CA GLN A 146 -16.16 -5.85 23.85
C GLN A 146 -15.06 -4.87 23.41
N CYS A 147 -14.02 -5.32 22.70
CA CYS A 147 -12.91 -4.48 22.24
C CYS A 147 -12.79 -4.52 20.71
N GLU A 148 -12.85 -3.36 20.06
CA GLU A 148 -12.66 -3.19 18.62
C GLU A 148 -11.27 -2.65 18.27
N THR A 149 -10.58 -1.99 19.22
CA THR A 149 -9.27 -1.37 18.99
C THR A 149 -8.19 -1.93 19.91
N PHE A 150 -6.93 -1.83 19.46
CA PHE A 150 -5.76 -2.29 20.22
C PHE A 150 -5.65 -1.59 21.58
N LEU A 151 -6.01 -0.31 21.63
CA LEU A 151 -6.01 0.48 22.86
C LEU A 151 -7.06 -0.01 23.86
N GLN A 152 -8.29 -0.29 23.42
CA GLN A 152 -9.35 -0.84 24.29
C GLN A 152 -8.91 -2.17 24.91
N MET A 153 -8.30 -3.05 24.12
CA MET A 153 -7.81 -4.34 24.60
C MET A 153 -6.68 -4.17 25.62
N ALA A 154 -5.71 -3.28 25.36
CA ALA A 154 -4.62 -3.01 26.30
C ALA A 154 -5.12 -2.43 27.64
N ALA A 155 -6.13 -1.55 27.57
CA ALA A 155 -6.78 -0.95 28.73
C ALA A 155 -7.56 -2.00 29.55
N PHE A 156 -8.31 -2.87 28.89
CA PHE A 156 -9.05 -3.96 29.53
C PHE A 156 -8.14 -4.94 30.28
N TYR A 157 -7.00 -5.32 29.71
CA TYR A 157 -6.06 -6.25 30.35
C TYR A 157 -5.06 -5.59 31.31
N GLY A 158 -5.12 -4.27 31.49
CA GLY A 158 -4.25 -3.59 32.46
C GLY A 158 -2.80 -3.45 32.04
N LYS A 159 -2.51 -3.39 30.73
CA LYS A 159 -1.13 -3.40 30.21
C LYS A 159 -0.63 -1.99 29.92
N ARG A 160 -0.11 -1.33 30.96
CA ARG A 160 0.43 0.04 30.88
C ARG A 160 1.42 0.22 29.74
N GLU A 161 2.40 -0.67 29.62
CA GLU A 161 3.45 -0.59 28.60
C GLU A 161 2.91 -0.69 27.16
N LEU A 162 1.82 -1.46 26.96
CA LEU A 162 1.12 -1.52 25.66
C LEU A 162 0.37 -0.22 25.39
N VAL A 163 -0.28 0.34 26.40
CA VAL A 163 -0.98 1.62 26.27
C VAL A 163 0.01 2.72 25.93
N GLU A 164 1.15 2.81 26.62
CA GLU A 164 2.22 3.77 26.32
C GLU A 164 2.73 3.62 24.87
N LEU A 165 3.03 2.39 24.45
CA LEU A 165 3.46 2.13 23.08
C LEU A 165 2.40 2.51 22.05
N LEU A 166 1.13 2.22 22.31
CA LEU A 166 0.04 2.51 21.38
C LEU A 166 -0.22 4.01 21.27
N LEU A 167 -0.08 4.75 22.37
CA LEU A 167 -0.26 6.20 22.41
C LEU A 167 0.75 6.97 21.59
N ASP A 168 1.97 6.44 21.41
CA ASP A 168 2.97 7.00 20.49
C ASP A 168 2.46 7.06 19.03
N PHE A 169 1.50 6.20 18.66
CA PHE A 169 1.04 6.03 17.27
C PHE A 169 -0.47 6.27 17.08
N VAL A 170 -1.27 6.15 18.13
CA VAL A 170 -2.73 6.20 18.09
C VAL A 170 -3.24 7.30 19.03
N PRO A 171 -3.94 8.32 18.52
CA PRO A 171 -4.54 9.34 19.38
C PRO A 171 -5.69 8.76 20.19
N VAL A 172 -5.85 9.22 21.43
CA VAL A 172 -6.87 8.78 22.42
C VAL A 172 -8.21 9.48 22.24
N THR A 173 -8.40 10.14 21.11
CA THR A 173 -9.51 11.08 20.92
C THR A 173 -10.78 10.35 20.46
N GLY A 174 -11.93 10.79 20.97
CA GLY A 174 -13.24 10.31 20.54
C GLY A 174 -13.67 9.01 21.25
N THR A 175 -14.62 8.30 20.64
CA THR A 175 -15.31 7.16 21.25
C THR A 175 -14.37 6.01 21.63
N ASP A 176 -13.29 5.80 20.87
CA ASP A 176 -12.36 4.70 21.12
C ASP A 176 -11.58 4.89 22.42
N GLY A 177 -11.13 6.12 22.68
CA GLY A 177 -10.43 6.48 23.92
C GLY A 177 -11.34 6.55 25.14
N GLU A 178 -12.56 7.06 24.97
CA GLU A 178 -13.61 7.03 25.99
C GLU A 178 -13.93 5.60 26.43
N THR A 179 -14.10 4.70 25.46
CA THR A 179 -14.36 3.27 25.72
C THR A 179 -13.16 2.62 26.40
N ALA A 180 -11.92 2.93 25.95
CA ALA A 180 -10.72 2.40 26.60
C ALA A 180 -10.60 2.87 28.06
N PHE A 181 -10.92 4.13 28.36
CA PHE A 181 -10.97 4.65 29.72
C PHE A 181 -12.04 3.98 30.59
N GLN A 182 -13.24 3.78 30.04
CA GLN A 182 -14.32 3.06 30.73
C GLN A 182 -13.89 1.63 31.08
N LEU A 183 -13.27 0.91 30.13
CA LEU A 183 -12.78 -0.46 30.33
C LEU A 183 -11.65 -0.52 31.38
N ALA A 184 -10.69 0.40 31.33
CA ALA A 184 -9.64 0.48 32.36
C ALA A 184 -10.23 0.73 33.76
N THR A 185 -11.27 1.56 33.85
CA THR A 185 -11.92 1.88 35.11
C THR A 185 -12.76 0.71 35.63
N SER A 186 -13.49 0.01 34.76
CA SER A 186 -14.31 -1.15 35.15
C SER A 186 -13.48 -2.31 35.66
N GLU A 187 -12.29 -2.52 35.07
CA GLU A 187 -11.35 -3.56 35.48
C GLU A 187 -10.44 -3.13 36.65
N GLY A 188 -10.58 -1.90 37.15
CA GLY A 188 -9.82 -1.39 38.31
C GLY A 188 -8.39 -0.93 38.01
N HIS A 189 -8.03 -0.78 36.74
CA HIS A 189 -6.72 -0.31 36.29
C HIS A 189 -6.60 1.22 36.36
N MET A 190 -6.66 1.78 37.57
CA MET A 190 -6.67 3.24 37.81
C MET A 190 -5.45 3.97 37.21
N GLU A 191 -4.26 3.36 37.24
CA GLU A 191 -3.05 3.98 36.67
C GLU A 191 -3.19 4.22 35.16
N ILE A 192 -3.82 3.29 34.44
CA ILE A 192 -4.07 3.42 33.00
C ILE A 192 -5.18 4.41 32.73
N ALA A 193 -6.26 4.39 33.53
CA ALA A 193 -7.34 5.35 33.42
C ALA A 193 -6.83 6.80 33.60
N LEU A 194 -5.98 7.04 34.59
CA LEU A 194 -5.32 8.33 34.80
C LEU A 194 -4.43 8.72 33.62
N TYR A 195 -3.61 7.78 33.12
CA TYR A 195 -2.74 8.04 31.98
C TYR A 195 -3.52 8.36 30.70
N LEU A 196 -4.64 7.68 30.45
CA LEU A 196 -5.54 7.99 29.34
C LEU A 196 -6.19 9.37 29.49
N LEU A 197 -6.56 9.76 30.73
CA LEU A 197 -7.11 11.09 31.04
C LEU A 197 -6.11 12.22 30.73
N GLU A 198 -4.86 12.04 31.14
CA GLU A 198 -3.77 13.00 30.87
C GLU A 198 -3.52 13.19 29.37
N ASN A 199 -3.74 12.13 28.58
CA ASN A 199 -3.61 12.16 27.12
C ASN A 199 -4.86 12.67 26.38
N GLY A 200 -5.82 13.26 27.09
CA GLY A 200 -6.93 14.01 26.50
C GLY A 200 -8.18 13.20 26.21
N VAL A 201 -8.41 12.08 26.91
CA VAL A 201 -9.74 11.44 26.91
C VAL A 201 -10.76 12.39 27.52
N ASN A 202 -11.80 12.70 26.76
CA ASN A 202 -12.94 13.42 27.31
C ASN A 202 -13.69 12.47 28.24
N LEU A 203 -13.81 12.84 29.51
CA LEU A 203 -14.72 12.12 30.39
C LEU A 203 -16.13 12.20 29.79
N PRO A 204 -16.87 11.08 29.72
CA PRO A 204 -18.29 11.18 29.45
C PRO A 204 -18.90 11.95 30.62
N THR A 205 -19.04 13.27 30.46
CA THR A 205 -19.73 14.11 31.42
C THR A 205 -21.17 13.65 31.40
N ASN A 206 -21.55 12.82 32.38
CA ASN A 206 -22.95 12.54 32.63
C ASN A 206 -23.60 13.86 33.07
N LYS A 207 -24.10 14.63 32.09
CA LYS A 207 -25.05 15.69 32.31
C LYS A 207 -26.40 15.02 32.57
N ASN A 208 -26.61 14.63 33.83
CA ASN A 208 -27.94 14.40 34.37
C ASN A 208 -28.69 15.74 34.46
#